data_AF-A0A0N9HX19-F1
#
_entry.id   AF-A0A0N9HX19-F1
#
_cell.length_a   1.000
_cell.length_b   1.000
_cell.length_c   1.000
_cell.angle_alpha   90.00
_cell.angle_beta   90.00
_cell.angle_gamma   90.00
#
_symmetry.space_group_name_H-M   'P 1'
#
loop_
_entity.id
_entity.type
_entity.pdbx_description
1 polymer ?
#
loop_
_entity_poly.entity_id
_entity_poly.type
_entity_poly.pdbx_seq_one_letter_code
_entity_poly.pdbx_strand_id
1 'polypeptide(L)'
;MKTRLLLGAVGVALMARGALLAWEVPQIVEFGAWFLAGPVLHDLVLAPVVGLLGLVLKGPVKTGAVVSGILVLIAVPLLWQPQVPVNPGLHDRNYWLGLAVSLGVVWSFVLASVVWRRRTPEPHGDG
;
A
#
# COMPACT_ATOMS: atom_id res chain seq x y z
N MET A 1 -23.52 22.92 15.14
CA MET A 1 -22.36 23.80 14.82
C MET A 1 -21.29 23.80 15.92
N LYS A 2 -21.64 24.01 17.20
CA LYS A 2 -20.69 24.01 18.33
C LYS A 2 -19.79 22.75 18.40
N THR A 3 -20.34 21.55 18.21
CA THR A 3 -19.57 20.30 18.21
C THR A 3 -18.51 20.24 17.11
N ARG A 4 -18.81 20.73 15.90
CA ARG A 4 -17.85 20.75 14.78
C ARG A 4 -16.70 21.73 15.05
N LEU A 5 -17.01 22.89 15.63
CA LEU A 5 -16.01 23.88 16.06
C LEU A 5 -15.13 23.33 17.19
N LEU A 6 -15.72 22.65 18.18
CA LEU A 6 -14.95 22.00 19.25
C LEU A 6 -14.04 20.91 18.72
N LEU A 7 -14.53 20.03 17.83
CA LEU A 7 -13.70 19.00 17.20
C LEU A 7 -12.57 19.61 16.36
N GLY A 8 -12.86 20.69 15.62
CA GLY A 8 -11.84 21.43 14.87
C GLY A 8 -10.78 22.03 15.79
N ALA A 9 -11.19 22.68 16.88
CA ALA A 9 -10.28 23.26 17.87
C ALA A 9 -9.41 22.20 18.56
N VAL A 10 -10.00 21.05 18.92
CA VAL A 10 -9.27 19.90 19.47
C VAL A 10 -8.26 19.38 18.45
N GLY A 11 -8.64 19.22 17.19
CA GLY A 11 -7.75 18.79 16.13
C GLY A 11 -6.55 19.72 15.95
N VAL A 12 -6.79 21.04 15.93
CA VAL A 12 -5.71 22.05 15.85
C VAL A 12 -4.81 22.01 17.08
N ALA A 13 -5.37 21.86 18.28
CA ALA A 13 -4.60 21.74 19.51
C ALA A 13 -3.70 20.48 19.51
N LEU A 14 -4.23 19.34 19.05
CA LEU A 14 -3.47 18.10 18.89
C LEU A 14 -2.38 18.24 17.83
N MET A 15 -2.67 18.91 16.70
CA MET A 15 -1.67 19.18 15.66
C MET A 15 -0.54 20.07 16.19
N ALA A 16 -0.87 21.15 16.90
CA ALA A 16 0.12 22.02 17.53
C ALA A 16 0.98 21.26 18.56
N ARG A 17 0.35 20.39 19.38
CA ARG A 17 1.08 19.54 20.32
C ARG A 17 2.00 18.56 19.61
N GLY A 18 1.55 17.94 18.52
CA GLY A 18 2.37 17.06 17.69
C GLY A 18 3.55 17.79 17.07
N ALA A 19 3.36 19.02 16.59
CA ALA A 19 4.43 19.84 16.03
C ALA A 19 5.50 20.22 17.07
N LEU A 20 5.09 20.52 18.30
CA LEU A 20 6.03 20.76 19.41
C LEU A 20 6.85 19.51 19.73
N LEU A 21 6.19 18.34 19.80
CA LEU A 21 6.89 17.06 20.01
C LEU A 21 7.84 16.73 18.86
N ALA A 22 7.44 17.02 17.62
CA ALA A 22 8.30 16.82 16.46
C ALA A 22 9.57 17.67 16.56
N TRP A 23 9.49 18.89 17.09
CA TRP A 23 10.66 19.77 17.26
C TRP A 23 11.72 19.19 18.20
N GLU A 24 11.32 18.32 19.13
CA GLU A 24 12.22 17.66 20.08
C GLU A 24 12.88 16.41 19.49
N VAL A 25 12.46 15.96 18.30
CA VAL A 25 13.04 14.79 17.63
C VAL A 25 14.48 15.09 17.19
N PRO A 26 15.48 14.31 17.64
CA PRO A 26 16.82 14.38 17.08
C PRO A 26 16.75 14.14 15.57
N GLN A 27 17.56 14.82 14.76
CA GLN A 27 17.52 14.69 13.29
C GLN A 27 16.20 15.18 12.67
N ILE A 28 15.75 16.38 13.08
CA ILE A 28 14.49 17.00 12.62
C ILE A 28 14.39 17.15 11.09
N VAL A 29 15.52 17.30 10.41
CA VAL A 29 15.57 17.41 8.95
C VAL A 29 15.28 16.05 8.31
N GLU A 30 15.92 14.97 8.74
CA GLU A 30 15.63 13.62 8.26
C GLU A 30 14.19 13.21 8.60
N PHE A 31 13.72 13.54 9.80
CA PHE A 31 12.32 13.32 10.20
C PHE A 31 11.36 14.05 9.26
N GLY A 32 11.57 15.36 9.03
CA GLY A 32 10.74 16.16 8.15
C GLY A 32 10.76 15.66 6.71
N ALA A 33 11.93 15.26 6.21
CA ALA A 33 12.08 14.68 4.89
C ALA A 33 11.29 13.36 4.76
N TRP A 34 11.39 12.46 5.74
CA TRP A 34 10.64 11.20 5.74
C TRP A 34 9.13 11.43 5.87
N PHE A 35 8.72 12.34 6.75
CA PHE A 35 7.33 12.70 7.00
C PHE A 35 6.65 13.30 5.77
N LEU A 36 7.36 14.12 5.00
CA LEU A 36 6.85 14.73 3.78
C LEU A 36 7.00 13.83 2.55
N ALA A 37 8.08 13.06 2.44
CA ALA A 37 8.35 12.24 1.26
C ALA A 37 7.24 11.22 1.00
N GLY A 38 6.69 10.58 2.04
CA GLY A 38 5.60 9.62 1.91
C GLY A 38 4.34 10.21 1.23
N PRO A 39 3.70 11.23 1.83
CA PRO A 39 2.53 11.90 1.25
C PRO A 39 2.81 12.50 -0.13
N VAL A 40 3.95 13.17 -0.32
CA VAL A 40 4.29 13.79 -1.61
C VAL A 40 4.46 12.74 -2.70
N LEU A 41 5.20 11.65 -2.44
CA LEU A 41 5.34 10.54 -3.39
C LEU A 41 3.98 9.88 -3.67
N HIS A 42 3.15 9.74 -2.62
CA HIS A 42 1.83 9.15 -2.77
C HIS A 42 0.92 9.97 -3.68
N ASP A 43 0.76 11.26 -3.38
CA ASP A 43 -0.22 12.12 -4.05
C ASP A 43 0.20 12.51 -5.46
N LEU A 44 1.50 12.69 -5.69
CA LEU A 44 2.02 13.09 -7.00
C LEU A 44 2.34 11.92 -7.93
N VAL A 45 2.59 10.72 -7.39
CA VAL A 45 3.02 9.56 -8.21
C VAL A 45 2.09 8.38 -8.05
N LEU A 46 1.92 7.85 -6.84
CA LEU A 46 1.16 6.61 -6.64
C LEU A 46 -0.31 6.79 -7.01
N ALA A 47 -0.99 7.82 -6.48
CA ALA A 47 -2.41 8.05 -6.74
C ALA A 47 -2.71 8.28 -8.24
N PRO A 48 -1.95 9.11 -8.99
CA PRO A 48 -2.14 9.24 -10.43
C PRO A 48 -1.89 7.95 -11.20
N VAL A 49 -0.79 7.24 -10.91
CA VAL A 49 -0.46 5.98 -11.60
C VAL A 49 -1.53 4.92 -11.34
N VAL A 50 -1.95 4.74 -10.08
CA VAL A 50 -3.02 3.81 -9.71
C VAL A 50 -4.34 4.22 -10.35
N GLY A 51 -4.64 5.52 -10.40
CA GLY A 51 -5.81 6.05 -11.09
C GLY A 51 -5.83 5.66 -12.57
N LEU A 52 -4.75 5.92 -13.29
CA LEU A 52 -4.59 5.58 -14.72
C LEU A 52 -4.68 4.07 -14.97
N LEU A 53 -3.98 3.26 -14.17
CA LEU A 53 -4.08 1.80 -14.24
C LEU A 53 -5.51 1.33 -13.98
N GLY A 54 -6.23 1.97 -13.06
CA GLY A 54 -7.62 1.67 -12.73
C GLY A 54 -8.62 1.94 -13.86
N LEU A 55 -8.27 2.79 -14.83
CA LEU A 55 -9.06 3.06 -16.04
C LEU A 55 -8.88 1.97 -17.10
N VAL A 56 -7.68 1.39 -17.21
CA VAL A 56 -7.33 0.40 -18.25
C VAL A 56 -7.62 -1.03 -17.78
N LEU A 57 -7.33 -1.33 -16.51
CA LEU A 57 -7.48 -2.68 -15.96
C LEU A 57 -8.93 -2.98 -15.60
N LYS A 58 -9.39 -4.18 -15.93
CA LYS A 58 -10.77 -4.63 -15.69
C LYS A 58 -10.81 -6.03 -15.07
N GLY A 59 -11.92 -6.32 -14.39
CA GLY A 59 -12.23 -7.64 -13.84
C GLY A 59 -11.12 -8.17 -12.90
N PRO A 60 -10.82 -9.47 -12.93
CA PRO A 60 -9.88 -10.08 -11.98
C PRO A 60 -8.44 -9.53 -12.08
N VAL A 61 -8.04 -9.00 -13.25
CA VAL A 61 -6.71 -8.41 -13.45
C VAL A 61 -6.55 -7.12 -12.62
N LYS A 62 -7.61 -6.31 -12.52
CA LYS A 62 -7.60 -5.10 -11.68
C LYS A 62 -7.37 -5.47 -10.20
N THR A 63 -8.09 -6.48 -9.71
CA THR A 63 -7.93 -6.98 -8.33
C THR A 63 -6.52 -7.51 -8.11
N GLY A 64 -5.99 -8.32 -9.03
CA GLY A 64 -4.64 -8.85 -8.95
C GLY A 64 -3.56 -7.77 -8.90
N ALA A 65 -3.71 -6.72 -9.71
CA ALA A 65 -2.79 -5.59 -9.73
C ALA A 65 -2.83 -4.78 -8.43
N VAL A 66 -4.02 -4.52 -7.87
CA VAL A 66 -4.16 -3.82 -6.58
C VAL A 66 -3.50 -4.60 -5.44
N VAL A 67 -3.78 -5.90 -5.34
CA VAL A 67 -3.19 -6.76 -4.31
C VAL A 67 -1.67 -6.83 -4.47
N SER A 68 -1.18 -6.96 -5.71
CA SER A 68 0.26 -6.95 -6.00
C SER A 68 0.92 -5.64 -5.59
N GLY A 69 0.28 -4.49 -5.87
CA GLY A 69 0.76 -3.17 -5.45
C GLY A 69 0.89 -3.05 -3.94
N ILE A 70 -0.11 -3.53 -3.19
CA ILE A 70 -0.07 -3.55 -1.72
C ILE A 70 1.08 -4.44 -1.22
N LEU A 71 1.23 -5.65 -1.77
CA LEU A 71 2.31 -6.57 -1.42
C LEU A 71 3.70 -5.95 -1.65
N VAL A 72 3.89 -5.24 -2.76
CA VAL A 72 5.14 -4.53 -3.04
C VAL A 72 5.35 -3.40 -2.04
N LEU A 73 4.33 -2.57 -1.76
CA LEU A 73 4.45 -1.45 -0.82
C LEU A 73 4.85 -1.91 0.59
N ILE A 74 4.28 -3.01 1.09
CA ILE A 74 4.67 -3.55 2.40
C ILE A 74 6.03 -4.24 2.36
N ALA A 75 6.46 -4.75 1.20
CA ALA A 75 7.75 -5.41 1.04
C ALA A 75 8.91 -4.41 0.94
N VAL A 76 8.70 -3.20 0.40
CA VAL A 76 9.75 -2.17 0.27
C VAL A 76 10.58 -1.98 1.55
N PRO A 77 9.99 -1.69 2.73
CA PRO A 77 10.80 -1.52 3.95
C PRO A 77 11.52 -2.79 4.37
N LEU A 78 10.95 -3.97 4.09
CA LEU A 78 11.57 -5.26 4.42
C LEU A 78 12.76 -5.58 3.50
N LEU A 79 12.69 -5.16 2.24
CA LEU A 79 13.76 -5.34 1.25
C LEU A 79 14.87 -4.31 1.41
N TRP A 80 14.55 -3.12 1.89
CA TRP A 80 15.49 -2.02 2.09
C TRP A 80 16.13 -2.00 3.49
N GLN A 81 15.68 -2.87 4.40
CA GLN A 81 16.24 -2.88 5.75
C GLN A 81 17.73 -3.28 5.74
N PRO A 82 18.56 -2.65 6.58
CA PRO A 82 19.94 -3.10 6.77
C PRO A 82 19.98 -4.56 7.20
N GLN A 83 21.02 -5.29 6.79
CA GLN A 83 21.22 -6.68 7.23
C GLN A 83 21.40 -6.71 8.75
N VAL A 84 20.42 -7.26 9.45
CA VAL A 84 20.41 -7.40 10.91
C VAL A 84 20.89 -8.82 11.25
N PRO A 85 21.68 -9.03 12.33
CA PRO A 85 22.14 -10.36 12.72
C PRO A 85 21.00 -11.38 12.79
N VAL A 86 21.23 -12.56 12.21
CA VAL A 86 20.23 -13.63 12.16
C VAL A 86 19.98 -14.13 13.57
N ASN A 87 18.71 -14.12 13.98
CA ASN A 87 18.33 -14.61 15.29
C ASN A 87 18.34 -16.15 15.27
N PRO A 88 19.09 -16.84 16.16
CA PRO A 88 19.17 -18.30 16.16
C PRO A 88 17.76 -18.91 16.31
N GLY A 89 17.36 -19.76 15.37
CA GLY A 89 16.04 -20.42 15.36
C GLY A 89 14.94 -19.70 14.56
N LEU A 90 15.21 -18.49 14.03
CA LEU A 90 14.36 -17.87 13.02
C LEU A 90 14.82 -18.33 11.63
N HIS A 91 13.91 -18.80 10.78
CA HIS A 91 14.20 -19.07 9.38
C HIS A 91 14.82 -17.83 8.72
N ASP A 92 15.80 -18.05 7.85
CA ASP A 92 16.42 -16.98 7.06
C ASP A 92 15.33 -16.21 6.29
N ARG A 93 15.32 -14.88 6.44
CA ARG A 93 14.22 -14.04 5.95
C ARG A 93 14.50 -13.63 4.51
N ASN A 94 14.32 -14.58 3.59
CA ASN A 94 14.37 -14.28 2.17
C ASN A 94 13.07 -13.57 1.73
N TYR A 95 13.00 -12.26 1.99
CA TYR A 95 11.85 -11.43 1.65
C TYR A 95 11.60 -11.35 0.14
N TRP A 96 12.65 -11.48 -0.69
CA TRP A 96 12.51 -11.58 -2.14
C TRP A 96 11.73 -12.83 -2.54
N LEU A 97 12.08 -13.98 -1.95
CA LEU A 97 11.36 -15.24 -2.18
C LEU A 97 9.92 -15.15 -1.66
N GLY A 98 9.71 -14.59 -0.47
CA GLY A 98 8.37 -14.41 0.10
C GLY A 98 7.46 -13.53 -0.77
N LEU A 99 8.00 -12.42 -1.31
CA LEU A 99 7.28 -11.56 -2.25
C LEU A 99 6.98 -12.30 -3.56
N ALA A 100 7.97 -12.98 -4.14
CA ALA A 100 7.81 -13.71 -5.39
C ALA A 100 6.73 -14.80 -5.28
N VAL A 101 6.75 -15.59 -4.20
CA VAL A 101 5.73 -16.62 -3.92
C VAL A 101 4.35 -15.99 -3.78
N SER A 102 4.24 -14.90 -3.02
CA SER A 102 2.96 -14.21 -2.80
C SER A 102 2.37 -13.66 -4.10
N LEU A 103 3.20 -13.05 -4.95
CA LEU A 103 2.79 -12.60 -6.28
C LEU A 103 2.38 -13.78 -7.17
N GLY A 104 3.13 -14.88 -7.15
CA GLY A 104 2.80 -16.10 -7.89
C GLY A 104 1.42 -16.66 -7.50
N VAL A 105 1.10 -16.69 -6.21
CA VAL A 105 -0.21 -17.12 -5.70
C VAL A 105 -1.32 -16.18 -6.19
N VAL A 106 -1.14 -14.87 -6.06
CA VAL A 106 -2.13 -13.88 -6.52
C VAL A 106 -2.44 -14.07 -8.00
N TRP A 107 -1.41 -14.15 -8.84
CA TRP A 107 -1.61 -14.28 -10.29
C TRP A 107 -2.14 -15.65 -10.71
N SER A 108 -1.88 -16.70 -9.93
CA SER A 108 -2.53 -18.01 -10.13
C SER A 108 -4.04 -17.92 -9.93
N PHE A 109 -4.52 -17.21 -8.90
CA PHE A 109 -5.95 -16.97 -8.69
C PHE A 109 -6.57 -16.09 -9.77
N VAL A 110 -5.86 -15.05 -10.21
CA VAL A 110 -6.30 -14.21 -11.34
C VAL A 110 -6.48 -15.05 -12.59
N LEU A 111 -5.49 -15.88 -12.94
CA LEU A 111 -5.55 -16.76 -14.10
C LEU A 111 -6.72 -17.76 -14.00
N ALA A 112 -6.89 -18.40 -12.84
CA ALA A 112 -8.00 -19.30 -12.58
C ALA A 112 -9.35 -18.60 -12.77
N SER A 113 -9.51 -17.37 -12.25
CA SER A 113 -10.73 -16.58 -12.40
C SER A 113 -11.01 -16.19 -13.86
N VAL A 114 -9.98 -15.80 -14.61
CA VAL A 114 -10.11 -15.48 -16.04
C VAL A 114 -10.54 -16.72 -16.83
N VAL A 115 -9.90 -17.86 -16.60
CA VAL A 115 -10.24 -19.12 -17.28
C VAL A 115 -11.67 -19.56 -16.92
N TRP A 116 -12.05 -19.47 -15.66
CA TRP A 116 -13.40 -19.82 -15.21
C TRP A 116 -14.47 -18.97 -15.89
N ARG A 117 -14.30 -17.64 -15.90
CA ARG A 117 -15.25 -16.71 -16.54
C ARG A 117 -15.39 -16.93 -18.04
N ARG A 118 -14.33 -17.37 -18.73
CA ARG A 118 -14.41 -17.73 -20.16
C ARG A 118 -15.19 -19.02 -20.41
N ARG A 119 -15.26 -19.93 -19.43
CA ARG A 119 -15.96 -21.22 -19.54
C ARG A 119 -17.45 -21.13 -19.19
N THR A 120 -17.89 -20.07 -18.53
CA THR A 120 -19.29 -19.80 -18.22
C THR A 120 -19.78 -18.59 -19.01
N PRO A 121 -20.20 -18.74 -20.28
CA PRO A 121 -20.94 -17.69 -20.98
C PRO A 121 -22.20 -17.33 -20.19
N GLU A 122 -22.49 -16.03 -20.03
CA GLU A 122 -23.76 -15.56 -19.51
C GLU A 122 -24.90 -16.20 -20.33
N PRO A 123 -25.97 -16.74 -19.71
CA PRO A 123 -27.17 -17.12 -20.44
C PRO A 123 -27.64 -15.90 -21.25
N HIS A 124 -27.79 -16.05 -22.57
CA HIS A 124 -28.39 -15.00 -23.39
C HIS A 124 -29.78 -14.68 -22.81
N GLY A 125 -29.91 -13.48 -22.24
CA GLY A 125 -31.19 -12.95 -21.81
C GLY A 125 -31.91 -12.44 -23.06
N ASP A 126 -32.63 -13.33 -23.72
CA ASP A 126 -33.53 -13.01 -24.81
C ASP A 126 -34.78 -12.34 -24.20
N GLY A 127 -34.93 -11.04 -24.45
CA GLY A 127 -36.12 -10.25 -24.16
C GLY A 127 -36.48 -9.41 -25.37
#